data_AF-A7HE84-F1
#
_entry.id   AF-A7HE84-F1
#
_cell.length_a   1.000
_cell.length_b   1.000
_cell.length_c   1.000
_cell.angle_alpha   90.00
_cell.angle_beta   90.00
_cell.angle_gamma   90.00
#
_symmetry.space_group_name_H-M   'P 1'
#
loop_
_entity.id
_entity.type
_entity.pdbx_description
1 polymer ?
#
loop_
_entity_poly.entity_id
_entity_poly.type
_entity_poly.pdbx_seq_one_letter_code
_entity_poly.pdbx_strand_id
1 'polypeptide(L)'
;MGSSARKRVVLEIAGREVVISSPDKLKFRGAGVTKLELVEYYLAVHGGALRGVQGRPMALKRFVDDAEGEFFFQKRAPESRPGWVEVVELAFPSGRTAHEVVVRDAAQLAWVVNLGCIDLNPHPVRADDLEHPDELRVDLDPVPGVGWERVREVASVVREVLADHGLTGWPKTSGSRGMHVYARIERRWTFTEVREAALALAREVERRAPRSATSKWWKEERHGVFVDYNQNAKDRTTASAYSVRPTPDARVSTPITWDELPACDPADFTLRTVPARVAAMGDPGAGIDASAGSLLPLLELSARQRADGMGDAPWPPHYAKAADEPSRVQPSRRKGAPRARMPLVVVARAARKDDALAGFERWRARHPEAAARLRPEDVLVDAMRGRYTTWTRVRVNLRNVPEPERPAPEAPDPDFDQALWDPRDAR
;
A
#
# COMPACT_ATOMS: atom_id res chain seq x y z
N MET A 1 22.73 -37.09 -14.27
CA MET A 1 22.05 -35.93 -14.92
C MET A 1 22.87 -34.70 -14.56
N GLY A 2 23.58 -34.13 -15.55
CA GLY A 2 24.54 -33.06 -15.31
C GLY A 2 23.88 -31.80 -14.75
N SER A 3 24.45 -31.24 -13.70
CA SER A 3 24.12 -29.93 -13.16
C SER A 3 24.34 -28.89 -14.26
N SER A 4 23.26 -28.43 -14.91
CA SER A 4 23.31 -27.27 -15.79
C SER A 4 23.85 -26.10 -14.96
N ALA A 5 25.04 -25.60 -15.33
CA ALA A 5 25.61 -24.44 -14.68
C ALA A 5 24.58 -23.31 -14.72
N ARG A 6 24.17 -22.81 -13.54
CA ARG A 6 23.19 -21.72 -13.47
C ARG A 6 23.75 -20.54 -14.26
N LYS A 7 23.10 -20.18 -15.38
CA LYS A 7 23.45 -19.02 -16.20
C LYS A 7 23.55 -17.77 -15.32
N ARG A 8 24.61 -16.99 -15.52
CA ARG A 8 24.87 -15.72 -14.86
C ARG A 8 25.26 -14.70 -15.92
N VAL A 9 24.87 -13.45 -15.71
CA VAL A 9 25.30 -12.29 -16.49
C VAL A 9 25.97 -11.33 -15.53
N VAL A 10 27.15 -10.81 -15.90
CA VAL A 10 27.84 -9.78 -15.12
C VAL A 10 27.60 -8.44 -15.81
N LEU A 11 27.12 -7.46 -15.06
CA LEU A 11 26.90 -6.10 -15.55
C LEU A 11 27.84 -5.15 -14.82
N GLU A 12 28.50 -4.26 -15.56
CA GLU A 12 29.26 -3.14 -14.99
C GLU A 12 28.32 -1.96 -14.73
N ILE A 13 28.03 -1.68 -13.47
CA ILE A 13 27.05 -0.67 -13.06
C ILE A 13 27.68 0.21 -11.98
N ALA A 14 27.69 1.52 -12.19
CA ALA A 14 28.30 2.48 -11.26
C ALA A 14 29.73 2.07 -10.81
N GLY A 15 30.54 1.60 -11.77
CA GLY A 15 31.92 1.17 -11.54
C GLY A 15 32.08 -0.14 -10.74
N ARG A 16 31.05 -1.00 -10.74
CA ARG A 16 31.04 -2.27 -10.00
C ARG A 16 30.47 -3.39 -10.86
N GLU A 17 31.07 -4.57 -10.74
CA GLU A 17 30.49 -5.81 -11.25
C GLU A 17 29.30 -6.26 -10.40
N VAL A 18 28.13 -6.34 -11.03
CA VAL A 18 26.90 -6.89 -10.45
C VAL A 18 26.52 -8.17 -11.18
N VAL A 19 26.54 -9.29 -10.44
CA VAL A 19 26.21 -10.62 -10.99
C VAL A 19 24.71 -10.86 -10.93
N ILE A 20 24.05 -10.88 -12.09
CA ILE A 20 22.64 -11.25 -12.24
C ILE A 20 22.53 -12.77 -12.38
N SER A 21 21.82 -13.39 -11.44
CA SER A 21 21.65 -14.84 -11.37
C SER A 21 20.34 -15.28 -11.99
N SER A 22 20.31 -16.42 -12.71
CA SER A 22 19.10 -16.89 -13.39
C SER A 22 18.43 -15.80 -14.24
N PRO A 23 19.18 -15.15 -15.16
CA PRO A 23 18.71 -13.99 -15.91
C PRO A 23 17.44 -14.30 -16.71
N ASP A 24 17.34 -15.51 -17.26
CA ASP A 24 16.22 -15.96 -18.09
C ASP A 24 14.97 -16.37 -17.28
N LYS A 25 15.02 -16.34 -15.93
CA LYS A 25 13.86 -16.71 -15.10
C LYS A 25 12.73 -15.72 -15.35
N LEU A 26 11.58 -16.22 -15.80
CA LEU A 26 10.37 -15.41 -15.97
C LEU A 26 9.90 -14.90 -14.60
N LYS A 27 9.93 -13.57 -14.43
CA LYS A 27 9.38 -12.87 -13.27
C LYS A 27 7.92 -12.49 -13.47
N PHE A 28 7.50 -12.33 -14.73
CA PHE A 28 6.08 -12.16 -15.10
C PHE A 28 5.78 -13.11 -16.25
N ARG A 29 5.01 -14.17 -15.98
CA ARG A 29 4.69 -15.18 -16.98
C ARG A 29 3.73 -14.62 -18.03
N GLY A 30 2.68 -13.93 -17.58
CA GLY A 30 1.70 -13.28 -18.47
C GLY A 30 2.33 -12.28 -19.45
N ALA A 31 3.24 -11.43 -18.96
CA ALA A 31 3.94 -10.44 -19.79
C ALA A 31 5.21 -10.98 -20.50
N GLY A 32 5.63 -12.21 -20.22
CA GLY A 32 6.87 -12.78 -20.74
C GLY A 32 8.14 -12.01 -20.32
N VAL A 33 8.15 -11.40 -19.14
CA VAL A 33 9.27 -10.60 -18.64
C VAL A 33 10.24 -11.45 -17.84
N THR A 34 11.51 -11.39 -18.20
CA THR A 34 12.61 -12.10 -17.52
C THR A 34 13.17 -11.30 -16.35
N LYS A 35 13.97 -11.94 -15.48
CA LYS A 35 14.69 -11.25 -14.41
C LYS A 35 15.67 -10.22 -14.96
N LEU A 36 16.39 -10.56 -16.03
CA LEU A 36 17.35 -9.63 -16.65
C LEU A 36 16.62 -8.40 -17.19
N GLU A 37 15.50 -8.58 -17.88
CA GLU A 37 14.69 -7.48 -18.40
C GLU A 37 14.15 -6.57 -17.27
N LEU A 38 13.76 -7.15 -16.13
CA LEU A 38 13.37 -6.38 -14.94
C LEU A 38 14.53 -5.54 -14.39
N VAL A 39 15.76 -6.09 -14.37
CA VAL A 39 16.96 -5.34 -13.97
C VAL A 39 17.24 -4.20 -14.97
N GLU A 40 17.21 -4.50 -16.26
CA GLU A 40 17.42 -3.53 -17.34
C GLU A 40 16.41 -2.38 -17.31
N TYR A 41 15.14 -2.68 -17.00
CA TYR A 41 14.13 -1.65 -16.77
C TYR A 41 14.54 -0.68 -15.66
N TYR A 42 14.92 -1.20 -14.49
CA TYR A 42 15.30 -0.34 -13.36
C TYR A 42 16.58 0.45 -13.65
N LEU A 43 17.48 -0.10 -14.47
CA LEU A 43 18.63 0.66 -14.98
C LEU A 43 18.17 1.75 -15.94
N ALA A 44 17.25 1.50 -16.86
CA ALA A 44 16.77 2.52 -17.80
C ALA A 44 16.08 3.71 -17.10
N VAL A 45 15.43 3.49 -15.96
CA VAL A 45 14.74 4.53 -15.19
C VAL A 45 15.47 4.93 -13.90
N HIS A 46 16.75 4.55 -13.75
CA HIS A 46 17.44 4.61 -12.46
C HIS A 46 17.44 6.00 -11.82
N GLY A 47 17.52 7.08 -12.62
CA GLY A 47 17.51 8.45 -12.09
C GLY A 47 16.24 8.78 -11.31
N GLY A 48 15.07 8.38 -11.83
CA GLY A 48 13.79 8.58 -11.17
C GLY A 48 13.53 7.56 -10.06
N ALA A 49 13.86 6.28 -10.28
CA ALA A 49 13.75 5.25 -9.25
C ALA A 49 14.58 5.61 -8.01
N LEU A 50 15.82 6.08 -8.21
CA LEU A 50 16.71 6.48 -7.11
C LEU A 50 16.18 7.70 -6.35
N ARG A 51 15.57 8.71 -6.99
CA ARG A 51 14.93 9.82 -6.24
C ARG A 51 13.95 9.34 -5.18
N GLY A 52 13.23 8.24 -5.45
CA GLY A 52 12.28 7.66 -4.50
C GLY A 52 12.89 6.78 -3.40
N VAL A 53 14.11 6.24 -3.58
CA VAL A 53 14.69 5.25 -2.63
C VAL A 53 16.07 5.62 -2.07
N GLN A 54 16.74 6.61 -2.65
CA GLN A 54 18.14 6.91 -2.37
C GLN A 54 18.32 7.36 -0.91
N GLY A 55 19.20 6.66 -0.21
CA GLY A 55 19.52 6.91 1.20
C GLY A 55 18.43 6.46 2.16
N ARG A 56 17.40 5.72 1.71
CA ARG A 56 16.32 5.24 2.56
C ARG A 56 16.55 3.78 2.95
N PRO A 57 16.35 3.39 4.22
CA PRO A 57 16.24 1.99 4.57
C PRO A 57 15.03 1.38 3.86
N MET A 58 15.18 0.13 3.39
CA MET A 58 14.15 -0.56 2.61
C MET A 58 13.80 -1.93 3.18
N ALA A 59 12.49 -2.19 3.28
CA ALA A 59 11.99 -3.54 3.45
C ALA A 59 12.06 -4.28 2.10
N LEU A 60 12.78 -5.40 2.05
CA LEU A 60 12.89 -6.19 0.81
C LEU A 60 11.67 -7.10 0.67
N LYS A 61 10.76 -6.77 -0.24
CA LYS A 61 9.62 -7.63 -0.59
C LYS A 61 10.01 -8.54 -1.74
N ARG A 62 10.34 -9.79 -1.41
CA ARG A 62 10.99 -10.71 -2.33
C ARG A 62 10.01 -11.73 -2.88
N PHE A 63 10.01 -11.84 -4.21
CA PHE A 63 9.30 -12.86 -4.96
C PHE A 63 10.31 -13.90 -5.43
N VAL A 64 10.33 -15.06 -4.77
CA VAL A 64 11.31 -16.12 -5.09
C VAL A 64 11.09 -16.63 -6.51
N ASP A 65 9.83 -16.85 -6.87
CA ASP A 65 9.45 -17.41 -8.17
C ASP A 65 9.09 -16.35 -9.18
N ASP A 66 7.83 -15.96 -9.25
CA ASP A 66 7.32 -14.92 -10.16
C ASP A 66 6.41 -13.96 -9.39
N ALA A 67 5.85 -12.98 -10.11
CA ALA A 67 4.97 -11.95 -9.58
C ALA A 67 3.63 -12.49 -9.02
N GLU A 68 3.19 -13.66 -9.48
CA GLU A 68 1.92 -14.29 -9.09
C GLU A 68 2.11 -15.23 -7.89
N GLY A 69 3.34 -15.70 -7.67
CA GLY A 69 3.72 -16.52 -6.52
C GLY A 69 3.75 -15.80 -5.18
N GLU A 70 3.97 -16.57 -4.11
CA GLU A 70 4.10 -16.04 -2.76
C GLU A 70 5.31 -15.10 -2.62
N PHE A 71 5.12 -14.03 -1.86
CA PHE A 71 6.18 -13.12 -1.47
C PHE A 71 6.42 -13.18 0.04
N PHE A 72 7.61 -12.75 0.45
CA PHE A 72 7.92 -12.51 1.84
C PHE A 72 8.64 -11.17 2.03
N PHE A 73 8.44 -10.55 3.18
CA PHE A 73 9.20 -9.37 3.57
C PHE A 73 10.44 -9.77 4.34
N GLN A 74 11.59 -9.27 3.89
CA GLN A 74 12.87 -9.38 4.56
C GLN A 74 13.35 -7.97 4.95
N LYS A 75 13.18 -7.63 6.23
CA LYS A 75 13.66 -6.36 6.79
C LYS A 75 15.15 -6.42 7.12
N ARG A 76 15.57 -7.49 7.79
CA ARG A 76 16.99 -7.72 8.09
C ARG A 76 17.76 -8.02 6.80
N ALA A 77 18.76 -7.20 6.52
CA ALA A 77 19.65 -7.36 5.39
C ALA A 77 20.26 -8.78 5.38
N PRO A 78 20.43 -9.41 4.20
CA PRO A 78 21.13 -10.68 4.09
C PRO A 78 22.52 -10.62 4.74
N GLU A 79 22.91 -11.66 5.46
CA GLU A 79 24.27 -11.80 6.01
C GLU A 79 25.30 -11.87 4.88
N SER A 80 25.02 -12.69 3.86
CA SER A 80 25.79 -12.72 2.62
C SER A 80 25.32 -11.60 1.68
N ARG A 81 26.04 -10.47 1.72
CA ARG A 81 25.85 -9.33 0.82
C ARG A 81 27.21 -8.75 0.40
N PRO A 82 27.30 -8.08 -0.77
CA PRO A 82 28.51 -7.36 -1.14
C PRO A 82 28.86 -6.28 -0.11
N GLY A 83 30.16 -6.06 0.15
CA GLY A 83 30.63 -5.11 1.15
C GLY A 83 30.26 -3.64 0.86
N TRP A 84 29.92 -3.33 -0.39
CA TRP A 84 29.44 -2.02 -0.81
C TRP A 84 27.93 -1.81 -0.61
N VAL A 85 27.19 -2.80 -0.09
CA VAL A 85 25.78 -2.63 0.30
C VAL A 85 25.72 -2.10 1.73
N GLU A 86 25.31 -0.83 1.85
CA GLU A 86 25.10 -0.16 3.12
C GLU A 86 23.88 -0.72 3.85
N VAL A 87 23.97 -0.75 5.18
CA VAL A 87 22.85 -1.05 6.07
C VAL A 87 22.79 -0.03 7.19
N VAL A 88 21.58 0.23 7.70
CA VAL A 88 21.35 1.07 8.88
C VAL A 88 20.47 0.33 9.88
N GLU A 89 20.73 0.50 11.18
CA GLU A 89 19.88 -0.07 12.22
C GLU A 89 18.60 0.77 12.39
N LEU A 90 17.44 0.17 12.10
CA LEU A 90 16.14 0.79 12.27
C LEU A 90 15.41 0.17 13.47
N ALA A 91 14.85 1.02 14.35
CA ALA A 91 13.98 0.61 15.44
C ALA A 91 12.50 0.58 15.00
N PHE A 92 11.82 -0.54 15.25
CA PHE A 92 10.41 -0.73 14.93
C PHE A 92 9.50 -0.27 16.09
N PRO A 93 8.20 -0.03 15.84
CA PRO A 93 7.23 0.27 16.89
C PRO A 93 7.16 -0.75 18.03
N SER A 94 7.61 -1.99 17.79
CA SER A 94 7.68 -3.05 18.81
C SER A 94 8.87 -2.92 19.78
N GLY A 95 9.79 -1.97 19.57
CA GLY A 95 11.06 -1.85 20.30
C GLY A 95 12.18 -2.74 19.76
N ARG A 96 11.88 -3.65 18.83
CA ARG A 96 12.89 -4.47 18.13
C ARG A 96 13.65 -3.64 17.10
N THR A 97 14.88 -4.03 16.80
CA THR A 97 15.69 -3.42 15.74
C THR A 97 16.07 -4.41 14.64
N ALA A 98 16.36 -3.90 13.45
CA ALA A 98 17.02 -4.64 12.38
C ALA A 98 17.92 -3.74 11.53
N HIS A 99 19.04 -4.30 11.06
CA HIS A 99 19.83 -3.68 10.00
C HIS A 99 19.10 -3.85 8.67
N GLU A 100 18.58 -2.76 8.11
CA GLU A 100 17.91 -2.76 6.80
C GLU A 100 18.86 -2.25 5.71
N VAL A 101 18.65 -2.70 4.47
CA VAL A 101 19.44 -2.28 3.30
C VAL A 101 19.15 -0.81 2.97
N VAL A 102 20.19 -0.04 2.67
CA VAL A 102 20.10 1.32 2.15
C VAL A 102 20.57 1.35 0.70
N VAL A 103 19.69 1.78 -0.22
CA VAL A 103 20.03 1.93 -1.64
C VAL A 103 20.53 3.35 -1.89
N ARG A 104 21.67 3.51 -2.55
CA ARG A 104 22.37 4.79 -2.82
C ARG A 104 22.63 5.01 -4.31
N ASP A 105 22.78 3.94 -5.09
CA ASP A 105 23.13 4.00 -6.51
C ASP A 105 22.48 2.89 -7.35
N ALA A 106 22.71 2.94 -8.66
CA ALA A 106 22.15 1.99 -9.62
C ALA A 106 22.66 0.56 -9.43
N ALA A 107 23.87 0.36 -8.88
CA ALA A 107 24.41 -0.98 -8.63
C ALA A 107 23.67 -1.67 -7.48
N GLN A 108 23.42 -0.92 -6.39
CA GLN A 108 22.60 -1.40 -5.28
C GLN A 108 21.14 -1.61 -5.70
N LEU A 109 20.60 -0.74 -6.56
CA LEU A 109 19.27 -0.94 -7.14
C LEU A 109 19.18 -2.26 -7.95
N ALA A 110 20.11 -2.50 -8.87
CA ALA A 110 20.17 -3.75 -9.63
C ALA A 110 20.34 -4.98 -8.72
N TRP A 111 21.13 -4.85 -7.66
CA TRP A 111 21.33 -5.92 -6.69
C TRP A 111 20.05 -6.27 -5.91
N VAL A 112 19.30 -5.30 -5.40
CA VAL A 112 18.03 -5.59 -4.70
C VAL A 112 16.99 -6.23 -5.63
N VAL A 113 16.97 -5.82 -6.91
CA VAL A 113 16.10 -6.43 -7.93
C VAL A 113 16.53 -7.88 -8.22
N ASN A 114 17.83 -8.15 -8.31
CA ASN A 114 18.37 -9.50 -8.49
C ASN A 114 18.02 -10.45 -7.32
N LEU A 115 17.88 -9.93 -6.10
CA LEU A 115 17.38 -10.68 -4.94
C LEU A 115 15.90 -11.09 -5.06
N GLY A 116 15.19 -10.60 -6.07
CA GLY A 116 13.78 -10.88 -6.34
C GLY A 116 12.84 -9.78 -5.86
N CYS A 117 13.33 -8.58 -5.53
CA CYS A 117 12.44 -7.44 -5.25
C CYS A 117 11.85 -6.94 -6.56
N ILE A 118 10.54 -7.14 -6.74
CA ILE A 118 9.81 -6.63 -7.90
C ILE A 118 9.46 -5.16 -7.68
N ASP A 119 8.89 -4.82 -6.52
CA ASP A 119 8.59 -3.45 -6.08
C ASP A 119 9.64 -2.96 -5.06
N LEU A 120 9.84 -1.63 -5.00
CA LEU A 120 10.75 -0.98 -4.07
C LEU A 120 9.94 -0.41 -2.90
N ASN A 121 10.30 -0.76 -1.66
CA ASN A 121 9.50 -0.42 -0.47
C ASN A 121 10.33 0.32 0.59
N PRO A 122 10.66 1.61 0.37
CA PRO A 122 11.43 2.43 1.32
C PRO A 122 10.58 2.95 2.49
N HIS A 123 11.21 3.09 3.65
CA HIS A 123 10.67 3.92 4.73
C HIS A 123 10.68 5.40 4.33
N PRO A 124 9.81 6.26 4.88
CA PRO A 124 9.75 7.69 4.54
C PRO A 124 10.84 8.52 5.24
N VAL A 125 11.92 7.88 5.70
CA VAL A 125 13.07 8.48 6.39
C VAL A 125 14.35 8.22 5.60
N ARG A 126 15.43 8.92 5.96
CA ARG A 126 16.76 8.71 5.38
C ARG A 126 17.72 8.18 6.44
N ALA A 127 18.75 7.46 6.03
CA ALA A 127 19.64 6.75 6.95
C ALA A 127 20.38 7.64 7.97
N ASP A 128 20.49 8.95 7.69
CA ASP A 128 21.07 9.97 8.58
C ASP A 128 20.08 10.53 9.62
N ASP A 129 18.77 10.32 9.46
CA ASP A 129 17.75 10.62 10.48
C ASP A 129 16.55 9.69 10.28
N LEU A 130 16.42 8.70 11.17
CA LEU A 130 15.41 7.65 11.12
C LEU A 130 14.14 7.98 11.90
N GLU A 131 14.08 9.13 12.58
CA GLU A 131 12.95 9.52 13.42
C GLU A 131 12.09 10.61 12.77
N HIS A 132 12.66 11.39 11.84
CA HIS A 132 11.94 12.47 11.16
C HIS A 132 11.74 12.18 9.66
N PRO A 133 10.53 11.77 9.24
CA PRO A 133 10.21 11.59 7.83
C PRO A 133 10.43 12.87 7.01
N ASP A 134 10.82 12.70 5.76
CA ASP A 134 10.91 13.78 4.77
C ASP A 134 9.79 13.69 3.71
N GLU A 135 8.81 12.80 3.89
CA GLU A 135 7.67 12.63 2.99
C GLU A 135 6.36 12.57 3.76
N LEU A 136 5.41 13.40 3.37
CA LEU A 136 3.99 13.14 3.59
C LEU A 136 3.47 12.28 2.42
N ARG A 137 2.87 11.13 2.72
CA ARG A 137 2.34 10.20 1.72
C ARG A 137 0.82 10.18 1.78
N VAL A 138 0.16 10.61 0.71
CA VAL A 138 -1.29 10.48 0.55
C VAL A 138 -1.57 9.28 -0.35
N ASP A 139 -2.15 8.22 0.22
CA ASP A 139 -2.52 6.99 -0.49
C ASP A 139 -4.02 6.95 -0.74
N LEU A 140 -4.40 6.84 -2.01
CA LEU A 140 -5.77 6.85 -2.50
C LEU A 140 -6.15 5.43 -2.92
N ASP A 141 -6.80 4.70 -2.01
CA ASP A 141 -7.21 3.31 -2.20
C ASP A 141 -8.72 3.23 -2.50
N PRO A 142 -9.12 2.99 -3.77
CA PRO A 142 -10.52 2.81 -4.10
C PRO A 142 -11.08 1.53 -3.45
N VAL A 143 -12.24 1.67 -2.79
CA VAL A 143 -12.98 0.48 -2.33
C VAL A 143 -13.42 -0.36 -3.54
N PRO A 144 -13.71 -1.66 -3.36
CA PRO A 144 -14.20 -2.50 -4.46
C PRO A 144 -15.38 -1.85 -5.18
N GLY A 145 -15.39 -1.90 -6.52
CA GLY A 145 -16.42 -1.29 -7.36
C GLY A 145 -16.20 0.17 -7.74
N VAL A 146 -15.27 0.88 -7.08
CA VAL A 146 -14.96 2.27 -7.43
C VAL A 146 -14.00 2.33 -8.62
N GLY A 147 -14.44 2.99 -9.68
CA GLY A 147 -13.67 3.16 -10.92
C GLY A 147 -12.53 4.18 -10.80
N TRP A 148 -11.62 4.12 -11.76
CA TRP A 148 -10.42 4.98 -11.81
C TRP A 148 -10.75 6.48 -11.90
N GLU A 149 -11.84 6.86 -12.57
CA GLU A 149 -12.25 8.27 -12.69
C GLU A 149 -12.41 8.94 -11.32
N ARG A 150 -13.02 8.22 -10.39
CA ARG A 150 -13.21 8.67 -9.01
C ARG A 150 -11.88 8.84 -8.26
N VAL A 151 -10.87 8.03 -8.57
CA VAL A 151 -9.52 8.19 -8.01
C VAL A 151 -8.90 9.50 -8.51
N ARG A 152 -9.05 9.83 -9.80
CA ARG A 152 -8.57 11.10 -10.38
C ARG A 152 -9.28 12.32 -9.80
N GLU A 153 -10.60 12.24 -9.60
CA GLU A 153 -11.38 13.28 -8.92
C GLU A 153 -10.84 13.56 -7.52
N VAL A 154 -10.65 12.51 -6.72
CA VAL A 154 -10.14 12.65 -5.34
C VAL A 154 -8.69 13.13 -5.32
N ALA A 155 -7.85 12.69 -6.26
CA ALA A 155 -6.49 13.20 -6.39
C ALA A 155 -6.43 14.71 -6.71
N SER A 156 -7.39 15.21 -7.49
CA SER A 156 -7.50 16.65 -7.78
C SER A 156 -7.84 17.43 -6.51
N VAL A 157 -8.74 16.92 -5.67
CA VAL A 157 -9.06 17.52 -4.36
C VAL A 157 -7.85 17.46 -3.43
N VAL A 158 -7.07 16.37 -3.43
CA VAL A 158 -5.80 16.30 -2.68
C VAL A 158 -4.83 17.39 -3.11
N ARG A 159 -4.71 17.67 -4.42
CA ARG A 159 -3.86 18.77 -4.94
C ARG A 159 -4.26 20.11 -4.32
N GLU A 160 -5.56 20.42 -4.33
CA GLU A 160 -6.09 21.66 -3.76
C GLU A 160 -5.83 21.76 -2.26
N VAL A 161 -6.10 20.69 -1.51
CA VAL A 161 -5.86 20.67 -0.06
C VAL A 161 -4.38 20.84 0.26
N LEU A 162 -3.47 20.18 -0.47
CA LEU A 162 -2.03 20.39 -0.29
C LEU A 162 -1.63 21.83 -0.59
N ALA A 163 -2.13 22.41 -1.69
CA ALA A 163 -1.83 23.77 -2.09
C ALA A 163 -2.30 24.81 -1.06
N ASP A 164 -3.53 24.65 -0.54
CA ASP A 164 -4.10 25.53 0.51
C ASP A 164 -3.27 25.51 1.81
N HIS A 165 -2.48 24.46 2.01
CA HIS A 165 -1.62 24.28 3.18
C HIS A 165 -0.13 24.46 2.85
N GLY A 166 0.19 25.05 1.69
CA GLY A 166 1.56 25.41 1.31
C GLY A 166 2.45 24.22 0.93
N LEU A 167 1.86 23.06 0.61
CA LEU A 167 2.59 21.87 0.20
C LEU A 167 2.45 21.62 -1.30
N THR A 168 3.54 21.20 -1.94
CA THR A 168 3.52 20.78 -3.35
C THR A 168 3.33 19.27 -3.43
N GLY A 169 2.22 18.84 -4.04
CA GLY A 169 1.94 17.43 -4.29
C GLY A 169 2.56 16.92 -5.59
N TRP A 170 3.05 15.68 -5.57
CA TRP A 170 3.67 14.98 -6.70
C TRP A 170 2.93 13.65 -6.93
N PRO A 171 2.04 13.58 -7.93
CA PRO A 171 1.19 12.41 -8.14
C PRO A 171 1.95 11.29 -8.88
N LYS A 172 1.64 10.06 -8.50
CA LYS A 172 2.03 8.85 -9.23
C LYS A 172 0.92 7.82 -9.21
N THR A 173 0.72 7.11 -10.32
CA THR A 173 -0.11 5.91 -10.26
C THR A 173 0.50 4.95 -9.24
N SER A 174 -0.34 4.14 -8.58
CA SER A 174 0.20 3.08 -7.72
C SER A 174 0.78 1.93 -8.55
N GLY A 175 0.40 1.79 -9.83
CA GLY A 175 0.61 0.58 -10.64
C GLY A 175 -0.29 -0.59 -10.21
N SER A 176 -1.30 -0.33 -9.38
CA SER A 176 -2.36 -1.27 -9.01
C SER A 176 -3.71 -0.59 -9.25
N ARG A 177 -4.57 -0.43 -8.24
CA ARG A 177 -5.90 0.18 -8.37
C ARG A 177 -5.95 1.67 -8.00
N GLY A 178 -5.03 2.12 -7.15
CA GLY A 178 -5.05 3.45 -6.55
C GLY A 178 -4.00 4.41 -7.09
N MET A 179 -3.87 5.55 -6.42
CA MET A 179 -2.89 6.61 -6.71
C MET A 179 -2.17 7.02 -5.43
N HIS A 180 -0.93 7.48 -5.55
CA HIS A 180 -0.24 8.13 -4.45
C HIS A 180 0.07 9.58 -4.81
N VAL A 181 -0.06 10.49 -3.85
CA VAL A 181 0.44 11.86 -3.97
C VAL A 181 1.43 12.08 -2.84
N TYR A 182 2.68 12.37 -3.18
CA TYR A 182 3.72 12.64 -2.19
C TYR A 182 3.93 14.14 -2.06
N ALA A 183 4.23 14.61 -0.86
CA ALA A 183 4.77 15.95 -0.64
C ALA A 183 6.08 15.83 0.12
N ARG A 184 7.14 16.49 -0.37
CA ARG A 184 8.40 16.62 0.37
C ARG A 184 8.17 17.57 1.54
N ILE A 185 8.62 17.19 2.73
CA ILE A 185 8.48 17.99 3.95
C ILE A 185 9.84 18.21 4.61
N GLU A 186 9.95 19.27 5.40
CA GLU A 186 11.13 19.49 6.26
C GLU A 186 11.29 18.34 7.26
N ARG A 187 12.53 17.91 7.52
CA ARG A 187 12.87 16.79 8.42
C ARG A 187 12.91 17.23 9.88
N ARG A 188 11.75 17.60 10.43
CA ARG A 188 11.65 18.06 11.83
C ARG A 188 10.46 17.51 12.61
N TRP A 189 9.59 16.75 11.95
CA TRP A 189 8.41 16.15 12.57
C TRP A 189 8.57 14.66 12.73
N THR A 190 8.08 14.13 13.82
CA THR A 190 8.02 12.69 14.11
C THR A 190 6.99 12.00 13.23
N PHE A 191 7.07 10.67 13.10
CA PHE A 191 6.03 9.86 12.44
C PHE A 191 4.61 10.12 12.97
N THR A 192 4.47 10.40 14.27
CA THR A 192 3.18 10.70 14.89
C THR A 192 2.58 11.99 14.33
N GLU A 193 3.38 13.05 14.26
CA GLU A 193 2.95 14.34 13.72
C GLU A 193 2.69 14.28 12.21
N VAL A 194 3.52 13.55 11.45
CA VAL A 194 3.27 13.36 10.01
C VAL A 194 1.97 12.60 9.76
N ARG A 195 1.69 11.56 10.54
CA ARG A 195 0.40 10.84 10.47
C ARG A 195 -0.77 11.72 10.89
N GLU A 196 -0.60 12.54 11.93
CA GLU A 196 -1.62 13.49 12.38
C GLU A 196 -1.97 14.47 11.25
N ALA A 197 -0.97 15.07 10.61
CA ALA A 197 -1.15 15.92 9.44
C ALA A 197 -1.85 15.19 8.29
N ALA A 198 -1.48 13.92 8.02
CA ALA A 198 -2.12 13.10 7.01
C ALA A 198 -3.61 12.82 7.30
N LEU A 199 -3.97 12.58 8.58
CA LEU A 199 -5.35 12.40 9.00
C LEU A 199 -6.17 13.70 8.83
N ALA A 200 -5.59 14.84 9.18
CA ALA A 200 -6.23 16.13 9.01
C ALA A 200 -6.51 16.43 7.53
N LEU A 201 -5.53 16.16 6.66
CA LEU A 201 -5.68 16.23 5.21
C LEU A 201 -6.78 15.28 4.72
N ALA A 202 -6.77 14.01 5.16
CA ALA A 202 -7.77 13.02 4.74
C ALA A 202 -9.21 13.45 5.09
N ARG A 203 -9.41 14.05 6.26
CA ARG A 203 -10.70 14.61 6.69
C ARG A 203 -11.12 15.80 5.87
N GLU A 204 -10.18 16.68 5.52
CA GLU A 204 -10.48 17.84 4.69
C GLU A 204 -10.84 17.42 3.25
N VAL A 205 -10.15 16.40 2.72
CA VAL A 205 -10.51 15.79 1.42
C VAL A 205 -11.91 15.15 1.49
N GLU A 206 -12.23 14.38 2.54
CA GLU A 206 -13.57 13.83 2.76
C GLU A 206 -14.62 14.94 2.89
N ARG A 207 -14.32 16.06 3.57
CA ARG A 207 -15.23 17.21 3.71
C ARG A 207 -15.54 17.87 2.37
N ARG A 208 -14.54 18.04 1.50
CA ARG A 208 -14.71 18.63 0.17
C ARG A 208 -15.37 17.68 -0.84
N ALA A 209 -15.14 16.37 -0.67
CA ALA A 209 -15.62 15.35 -1.59
C ALA A 209 -16.36 14.20 -0.86
N PRO A 210 -17.43 14.47 -0.09
CA PRO A 210 -18.01 13.50 0.86
C PRO A 210 -18.68 12.29 0.19
N ARG A 211 -19.05 12.40 -1.08
CA ARG A 211 -19.59 11.28 -1.89
C ARG A 211 -18.50 10.45 -2.57
N SER A 212 -17.27 10.94 -2.56
CA SER A 212 -16.18 10.48 -3.41
C SER A 212 -14.99 9.95 -2.64
N ALA A 213 -14.71 10.53 -1.47
CA ALA A 213 -13.63 10.14 -0.58
C ALA A 213 -14.15 9.78 0.81
N THR A 214 -13.35 9.01 1.55
CA THR A 214 -13.62 8.69 2.95
C THR A 214 -12.34 8.64 3.77
N SER A 215 -12.39 9.10 5.02
CA SER A 215 -11.33 8.90 6.02
C SER A 215 -11.71 7.83 7.05
N LYS A 216 -12.80 7.09 6.84
CA LYS A 216 -13.28 6.08 7.81
C LYS A 216 -12.35 4.88 7.86
N TRP A 217 -11.85 4.57 9.06
CA TRP A 217 -10.93 3.47 9.28
C TRP A 217 -11.56 2.10 8.98
N TRP A 218 -12.81 1.89 9.39
CA TRP A 218 -13.48 0.59 9.29
C TRP A 218 -13.96 0.33 7.88
N LYS A 219 -13.60 -0.83 7.31
CA LYS A 219 -13.98 -1.20 5.94
C LYS A 219 -15.49 -1.13 5.71
N GLU A 220 -16.29 -1.55 6.69
CA GLU A 220 -17.75 -1.46 6.64
C GLU A 220 -18.31 -0.04 6.59
N GLU A 221 -17.54 0.98 6.97
CA GLU A 221 -17.94 2.39 6.93
C GLU A 221 -17.43 3.09 5.68
N ARG A 222 -16.49 2.49 4.94
CA ARG A 222 -15.89 3.09 3.76
C ARG A 222 -16.87 3.11 2.58
N HIS A 223 -16.67 4.11 1.73
CA HIS A 223 -17.27 4.28 0.40
C HIS A 223 -16.27 5.09 -0.46
N GLY A 224 -16.41 5.06 -1.77
CA GLY A 224 -15.55 5.86 -2.65
C GLY A 224 -14.05 5.51 -2.50
N VAL A 225 -13.21 6.52 -2.42
CA VAL A 225 -11.76 6.38 -2.28
C VAL A 225 -11.37 6.59 -0.83
N PHE A 226 -10.76 5.57 -0.22
CA PHE A 226 -10.20 5.70 1.12
C PHE A 226 -8.87 6.45 1.05
N VAL A 227 -8.77 7.55 1.81
CA VAL A 227 -7.52 8.30 1.97
C VAL A 227 -6.75 7.69 3.15
N ASP A 228 -5.82 6.77 2.87
CA ASP A 228 -5.14 5.96 3.90
C ASP A 228 -4.04 6.73 4.63
N TYR A 229 -4.45 7.52 5.62
CA TYR A 229 -3.54 8.28 6.48
C TYR A 229 -2.55 7.39 7.27
N ASN A 230 -2.87 6.11 7.49
CA ASN A 230 -2.01 5.19 8.24
C ASN A 230 -0.78 4.73 7.46
N GLN A 231 -0.64 5.06 6.17
CA GLN A 231 0.61 4.86 5.42
C GLN A 231 1.77 5.71 5.95
N ASN A 232 1.48 6.76 6.73
CA ASN A 232 2.49 7.62 7.37
C ASN A 232 2.95 7.13 8.75
N ALA A 233 2.41 6.01 9.24
CA ALA A 233 2.85 5.43 10.50
C ALA A 233 4.21 4.72 10.36
N LYS A 234 5.06 4.79 11.40
CA LYS A 234 6.42 4.19 11.40
C LYS A 234 6.40 2.70 11.06
N ASP A 235 7.25 2.18 10.18
CA ASP A 235 7.22 0.78 9.72
C ASP A 235 6.11 0.44 8.70
N ARG A 236 5.54 1.46 8.05
CA ARG A 236 4.72 1.31 6.84
C ARG A 236 5.53 1.75 5.63
N THR A 237 5.68 0.84 4.69
CA THR A 237 6.34 1.10 3.42
C THR A 237 5.31 1.11 2.30
N THR A 238 5.55 1.98 1.32
CA THR A 238 4.71 2.17 0.14
C THR A 238 5.59 1.95 -1.09
N ALA A 239 5.03 1.34 -2.14
CA ALA A 239 5.76 1.15 -3.39
C ALA A 239 6.28 2.51 -3.90
N SER A 240 7.59 2.61 -4.10
CA SER A 240 8.27 3.82 -4.55
C SER A 240 7.92 4.17 -5.99
N ALA A 241 8.20 5.42 -6.40
CA ALA A 241 8.18 5.81 -7.80
C ALA A 241 9.00 4.84 -8.66
N TYR A 242 8.51 4.56 -9.86
CA TYR A 242 9.06 3.61 -10.82
C TYR A 242 9.08 2.14 -10.38
N SER A 243 8.48 1.80 -9.24
CA SER A 243 8.34 0.40 -8.84
C SER A 243 7.47 -0.37 -9.82
N VAL A 244 8.00 -1.43 -10.43
CA VAL A 244 7.18 -2.44 -11.09
C VAL A 244 6.32 -3.12 -10.03
N ARG A 245 5.05 -3.35 -10.33
CA ARG A 245 4.09 -3.97 -9.42
C ARG A 245 3.87 -5.43 -9.84
N PRO A 246 3.56 -6.33 -8.88
CA PRO A 246 3.26 -7.72 -9.16
C PRO A 246 1.86 -7.88 -9.77
N THR A 247 1.64 -7.28 -10.95
CA THR A 247 0.43 -7.43 -11.77
C THR A 247 0.75 -8.27 -13.00
N PRO A 248 -0.23 -8.95 -13.62
CA PRO A 248 0.02 -9.83 -14.77
C PRO A 248 0.72 -9.14 -15.96
N ASP A 249 0.49 -7.84 -16.10
CA ASP A 249 1.00 -6.95 -17.16
C ASP A 249 2.26 -6.16 -16.77
N ALA A 250 2.85 -6.43 -15.59
CA ALA A 250 4.04 -5.73 -15.09
C ALA A 250 3.88 -4.20 -15.07
N ARG A 251 2.74 -3.71 -14.57
CA ARG A 251 2.45 -2.27 -14.41
C ARG A 251 3.44 -1.59 -13.49
N VAL A 252 3.61 -0.29 -13.66
CA VAL A 252 4.58 0.53 -12.91
C VAL A 252 3.87 1.60 -12.10
N SER A 253 4.33 1.82 -10.86
CA SER A 253 3.98 3.01 -10.08
C SER A 253 4.65 4.24 -10.69
N THR A 254 3.97 4.94 -11.59
CA THR A 254 4.62 5.90 -12.49
C THR A 254 4.30 7.33 -12.09
N PRO A 255 5.31 8.19 -11.84
CA PRO A 255 5.11 9.62 -11.71
C PRO A 255 4.42 10.21 -12.94
N ILE A 256 3.46 11.10 -12.70
CA ILE A 256 2.76 11.84 -13.74
C ILE A 256 2.75 13.33 -13.38
N THR A 257 2.53 14.18 -14.37
CA THR A 257 2.23 15.59 -14.10
C THR A 257 0.76 15.75 -13.69
N TRP A 258 0.43 16.87 -13.04
CA TRP A 258 -0.97 17.19 -12.73
C TRP A 258 -1.81 17.41 -13.99
N ASP A 259 -1.21 17.85 -15.10
CA ASP A 259 -1.91 18.08 -16.37
C ASP A 259 -2.28 16.76 -17.07
N GLU A 260 -1.52 15.69 -16.81
CA GLU A 260 -1.84 14.34 -17.30
C GLU A 260 -2.93 13.65 -16.48
N LEU A 261 -3.18 14.10 -15.25
CA LEU A 261 -4.11 13.45 -14.33
C LEU A 261 -5.48 13.17 -14.96
N PRO A 262 -6.15 14.12 -15.67
CA PRO A 262 -7.50 13.89 -16.21
C PRO A 262 -7.58 12.78 -17.27
N ALA A 263 -6.50 12.53 -18.01
CA ALA A 263 -6.44 11.55 -19.10
C ALA A 263 -5.63 10.29 -18.75
N CYS A 264 -4.97 10.28 -17.59
CA CYS A 264 -4.11 9.18 -17.14
C CYS A 264 -4.88 7.84 -17.10
N ASP A 265 -4.35 6.81 -17.76
CA ASP A 265 -4.72 5.40 -17.56
C ASP A 265 -3.51 4.63 -16.97
N PRO A 266 -3.64 4.00 -15.78
CA PRO A 266 -2.58 3.17 -15.21
C PRO A 266 -2.10 2.03 -16.11
N ALA A 267 -2.93 1.55 -17.04
CA ALA A 267 -2.59 0.48 -17.98
C ALA A 267 -1.53 0.91 -19.00
N ASP A 268 -1.40 2.21 -19.27
CA ASP A 268 -0.40 2.75 -20.20
C ASP A 268 1.04 2.64 -19.65
N PHE A 269 1.18 2.43 -18.34
CA PHE A 269 2.47 2.41 -17.66
C PHE A 269 2.89 1.00 -17.27
N THR A 270 3.68 0.39 -18.12
CA THR A 270 4.26 -0.95 -17.92
C THR A 270 5.77 -0.87 -17.93
N LEU A 271 6.41 -1.96 -17.49
CA LEU A 271 7.85 -2.15 -17.58
C LEU A 271 8.41 -1.81 -18.98
N ARG A 272 7.66 -2.11 -20.05
CA ARG A 272 8.11 -1.90 -21.44
C ARG A 272 7.79 -0.52 -22.00
N THR A 273 6.79 0.19 -21.47
CA THR A 273 6.37 1.50 -22.02
C THR A 273 7.03 2.67 -21.29
N VAL A 274 7.29 2.54 -19.99
CA VAL A 274 7.84 3.63 -19.16
C VAL A 274 9.24 4.10 -19.56
N PRO A 275 10.21 3.22 -19.94
CA PRO A 275 11.55 3.69 -20.32
C PRO A 275 11.55 4.70 -21.48
N ALA A 276 10.79 4.43 -22.55
CA ALA A 276 10.69 5.32 -23.70
C ALA A 276 10.05 6.67 -23.32
N ARG A 277 9.03 6.62 -22.45
CA ARG A 277 8.39 7.83 -21.90
C ARG A 277 9.39 8.69 -21.13
N VAL A 278 10.14 8.10 -20.19
CA VAL A 278 11.14 8.84 -19.38
C VAL A 278 12.23 9.43 -20.27
N ALA A 279 12.69 8.71 -21.29
CA ALA A 279 13.66 9.23 -22.25
C ALA A 279 13.12 10.43 -23.05
N ALA A 280 11.82 10.43 -23.39
CA ALA A 280 11.21 11.49 -24.19
C ALA A 280 10.89 12.76 -23.40
N MET A 281 10.41 12.65 -22.16
CA MET A 281 9.90 13.80 -21.39
C MET A 281 10.62 14.08 -20.08
N GLY A 282 11.56 13.22 -19.66
CA GLY A 282 12.16 13.27 -18.33
C GLY A 282 11.27 12.68 -17.24
N ASP A 283 11.62 12.95 -15.99
CA ASP A 283 10.85 12.50 -14.81
C ASP A 283 9.91 13.61 -14.33
N PRO A 284 8.58 13.41 -14.35
CA PRO A 284 7.61 14.34 -13.78
C PRO A 284 7.84 14.68 -12.30
N GLY A 285 8.51 13.81 -11.55
CA GLY A 285 8.89 13.98 -10.15
C GLY A 285 10.24 14.66 -9.90
N ALA A 286 10.95 15.12 -10.95
CA ALA A 286 12.33 15.60 -10.81
C ALA A 286 12.52 16.76 -9.81
N GLY A 287 11.50 17.60 -9.61
CA GLY A 287 11.55 18.76 -8.73
C GLY A 287 11.18 18.49 -7.26
N ILE A 288 10.81 17.26 -6.89
CA ILE A 288 10.26 16.96 -5.56
C ILE A 288 11.15 17.42 -4.41
N ASP A 289 12.46 17.16 -4.49
CA ASP A 289 13.41 17.48 -3.42
C ASP A 289 13.67 18.98 -3.26
N ALA A 290 13.37 19.79 -4.29
CA ALA A 290 13.47 21.25 -4.22
C ALA A 290 12.21 21.93 -3.63
N SER A 291 11.18 21.14 -3.28
CA SER A 291 9.86 21.63 -2.87
C SER A 291 9.50 21.28 -1.42
N ALA A 292 10.50 21.13 -0.55
CA ALA A 292 10.28 20.82 0.86
C ALA A 292 9.41 21.90 1.52
N GLY A 293 8.22 21.50 1.96
CA GLY A 293 7.26 22.39 2.61
C GLY A 293 7.10 22.11 4.10
N SER A 294 6.42 23.03 4.80
CA SER A 294 6.16 22.90 6.22
C SER A 294 4.86 22.15 6.51
N LEU A 295 4.86 21.21 7.47
CA LEU A 295 3.63 20.57 7.95
C LEU A 295 2.82 21.42 8.94
N LEU A 296 3.35 22.57 9.39
CA LEU A 296 2.67 23.42 10.39
C LEU A 296 1.20 23.72 10.01
N PRO A 297 0.86 24.14 8.78
CA PRO A 297 -0.54 24.44 8.43
C PRO A 297 -1.48 23.23 8.57
N LEU A 298 -1.01 22.02 8.25
CA LEU A 298 -1.81 20.79 8.43
C LEU A 298 -1.92 20.38 9.91
N LEU A 299 -0.89 20.63 10.72
CA LEU A 299 -0.95 20.40 12.16
C LEU A 299 -1.89 21.40 12.86
N GLU A 300 -1.93 22.65 12.41
CA GLU A 300 -2.92 23.62 12.85
C GLU A 300 -4.35 23.21 12.45
N LEU A 301 -4.53 22.68 11.24
CA LEU A 301 -5.80 22.09 10.82
C LEU A 301 -6.20 20.92 11.74
N SER A 302 -5.26 20.03 12.06
CA SER A 302 -5.50 18.95 13.03
C SER A 302 -5.93 19.49 14.39
N ALA A 303 -5.27 20.54 14.89
CA ALA A 303 -5.61 21.18 16.16
C ALA A 303 -7.04 21.74 16.16
N ARG A 304 -7.45 22.40 15.07
CA ARG A 304 -8.84 22.87 14.90
C ARG A 304 -9.84 21.72 14.87
N GLN A 305 -9.60 20.69 14.06
CA GLN A 305 -10.47 19.51 13.99
C GLN A 305 -10.63 18.82 15.34
N ARG A 306 -9.56 18.75 16.14
CA ARG A 306 -9.60 18.21 17.51
C ARG A 306 -10.46 19.07 18.44
N ALA A 307 -10.33 20.40 18.36
CA ALA A 307 -11.18 21.33 19.10
C ALA A 307 -12.66 21.18 18.72
N ASP A 308 -12.95 20.84 17.46
CA ASP A 308 -14.29 20.54 16.95
C ASP A 308 -14.77 19.11 17.27
N GLY A 309 -14.05 18.37 18.12
CA GLY A 309 -14.43 17.05 18.61
C GLY A 309 -13.98 15.88 17.72
N MET A 310 -13.22 16.12 16.66
CA MET A 310 -12.65 15.07 15.81
C MET A 310 -11.31 14.58 16.38
N GLY A 311 -11.37 13.73 17.43
CA GLY A 311 -10.18 13.14 18.07
C GLY A 311 -9.32 12.24 17.16
N ASP A 312 -8.25 11.64 17.67
CA ASP A 312 -7.37 10.77 16.87
C ASP A 312 -8.14 9.57 16.26
N ALA A 313 -7.71 9.15 15.09
CA ALA A 313 -8.26 7.98 14.40
C ALA A 313 -7.49 6.71 14.82
N PRO A 314 -8.10 5.51 14.66
CA PRO A 314 -7.43 4.27 15.05
C PRO A 314 -6.08 4.07 14.34
N TRP A 315 -5.09 3.63 15.12
CA TRP A 315 -3.80 3.15 14.64
C TRP A 315 -3.91 1.71 14.12
N PRO A 316 -2.97 1.27 13.26
CA PRO A 316 -2.90 -0.13 12.87
C PRO A 316 -2.69 -1.04 14.10
N PRO A 317 -3.21 -2.28 14.11
CA PRO A 317 -3.30 -3.13 15.30
C PRO A 317 -1.99 -3.49 16.01
N HIS A 318 -0.82 -3.27 15.38
CA HIS A 318 0.48 -3.77 15.82
C HIS A 318 1.42 -2.69 16.41
N TYR A 319 0.98 -1.45 16.56
CA TYR A 319 1.80 -0.38 17.15
C TYR A 319 1.81 -0.47 18.69
N ALA A 320 2.95 -0.19 19.32
CA ALA A 320 3.05 0.04 20.77
C ALA A 320 2.55 1.45 21.13
N LYS A 321 1.96 1.59 22.31
CA LYS A 321 1.28 2.79 22.77
C LYS A 321 2.30 3.84 23.24
N ALA A 322 2.12 5.12 22.89
CA ALA A 322 2.91 6.19 23.52
C ALA A 322 2.40 6.48 24.96
N ALA A 323 3.25 7.04 25.82
CA ALA A 323 2.98 7.20 27.25
C ALA A 323 1.77 8.11 27.55
N ASP A 324 1.55 9.09 26.68
CA ASP A 324 0.51 10.13 26.71
C ASP A 324 -0.68 9.82 25.79
N GLU A 325 -0.65 8.68 25.10
CA GLU A 325 -1.69 8.33 24.15
C GLU A 325 -2.99 7.91 24.88
N PRO A 326 -4.17 8.35 24.42
CA PRO A 326 -5.44 7.85 24.94
C PRO A 326 -5.60 6.33 24.71
N SER A 327 -6.52 5.71 25.44
CA SER A 327 -6.75 4.26 25.37
C SER A 327 -7.05 3.79 23.93
N ARG A 328 -6.16 2.96 23.36
CA ARG A 328 -6.28 2.30 22.05
C ARG A 328 -7.27 1.13 22.03
N VAL A 329 -8.15 1.01 23.03
CA VAL A 329 -9.21 -0.01 22.99
C VAL A 329 -9.89 0.13 21.64
N GLN A 330 -9.90 -0.96 20.86
CA GLN A 330 -10.56 -0.97 19.55
C GLN A 330 -11.92 -0.28 19.72
N PRO A 331 -12.30 0.69 18.89
CA PRO A 331 -13.60 1.35 19.00
C PRO A 331 -14.78 0.35 19.18
N SER A 332 -14.66 -0.86 18.62
CA SER A 332 -15.57 -2.00 18.80
C SER A 332 -15.70 -2.54 20.25
N ARG A 333 -14.73 -2.26 21.12
CA ARG A 333 -14.62 -2.70 22.52
C ARG A 333 -14.77 -1.57 23.54
N ARG A 334 -14.89 -0.30 23.10
CA ARG A 334 -15.08 0.84 24.01
C ARG A 334 -16.57 1.05 24.28
N LYS A 335 -17.03 0.78 25.52
CA LYS A 335 -18.40 1.13 25.94
C LYS A 335 -18.62 2.64 25.78
N GLY A 336 -19.65 3.04 25.05
CA GLY A 336 -20.12 4.43 24.96
C GLY A 336 -19.59 5.30 23.81
N ALA A 337 -18.77 4.78 22.89
CA ALA A 337 -18.44 5.54 21.68
C ALA A 337 -19.66 5.54 20.71
N PRO A 338 -20.06 6.68 20.14
CA PRO A 338 -21.15 6.73 19.16
C PRO A 338 -20.72 5.99 17.90
N ARG A 339 -21.21 4.74 17.75
CA ARG A 339 -21.02 3.92 16.56
C ARG A 339 -22.28 4.06 15.70
N ALA A 340 -22.10 4.38 14.42
CA ALA A 340 -23.13 4.07 13.45
C ALA A 340 -23.23 2.54 13.36
N ARG A 341 -24.27 1.95 13.95
CA ARG A 341 -24.45 0.49 14.00
C ARG A 341 -24.80 0.01 12.60
N MET A 342 -23.77 -0.32 11.80
CA MET A 342 -23.95 -0.84 10.45
C MET A 342 -24.72 -2.18 10.49
N PRO A 343 -25.71 -2.40 9.60
CA PRO A 343 -26.50 -3.63 9.55
C PRO A 343 -25.70 -4.76 8.89
N LEU A 344 -24.69 -5.27 9.61
CA LEU A 344 -23.72 -6.22 9.09
C LEU A 344 -24.06 -7.66 9.47
N VAL A 345 -24.12 -8.56 8.49
CA VAL A 345 -24.32 -10.01 8.69
C VAL A 345 -23.10 -10.81 8.24
N VAL A 346 -22.81 -11.93 8.89
CA VAL A 346 -21.76 -12.88 8.46
C VAL A 346 -22.44 -13.97 7.64
N VAL A 347 -22.04 -14.13 6.39
CA VAL A 347 -22.73 -15.05 5.46
C VAL A 347 -21.92 -16.30 5.17
N ALA A 348 -20.60 -16.24 5.33
CA ALA A 348 -19.73 -17.39 5.11
C ALA A 348 -18.43 -17.30 5.93
N ARG A 349 -17.91 -18.46 6.33
CA ARG A 349 -16.58 -18.67 6.90
C ARG A 349 -15.99 -19.92 6.27
N ALA A 350 -14.82 -19.82 5.66
CA ALA A 350 -14.15 -20.97 5.06
C ALA A 350 -12.63 -20.92 5.25
N ALA A 351 -11.97 -22.06 5.21
CA ALA A 351 -10.50 -22.10 5.20
C ALA A 351 -9.92 -21.40 3.97
N ARG A 352 -10.52 -21.65 2.79
CA ARG A 352 -10.10 -21.05 1.52
C ARG A 352 -11.02 -19.92 1.11
N LYS A 353 -10.47 -18.93 0.41
CA LYS A 353 -11.23 -17.75 -0.04
C LYS A 353 -12.36 -18.13 -1.00
N ASP A 354 -12.09 -19.02 -1.94
CA ASP A 354 -13.06 -19.41 -2.99
C ASP A 354 -14.29 -20.10 -2.38
N ASP A 355 -14.08 -20.94 -1.37
CA ASP A 355 -15.18 -21.59 -0.63
C ASP A 355 -16.04 -20.58 0.12
N ALA A 356 -15.42 -19.54 0.70
CA ALA A 356 -16.15 -18.47 1.37
C ALA A 356 -16.96 -17.61 0.38
N LEU A 357 -16.41 -17.38 -0.82
CA LEU A 357 -17.11 -16.69 -1.91
C LEU A 357 -18.26 -17.54 -2.48
N ALA A 358 -18.07 -18.85 -2.64
CA ALA A 358 -19.15 -19.75 -3.02
C ALA A 358 -20.28 -19.75 -1.97
N GLY A 359 -19.94 -19.62 -0.69
CA GLY A 359 -20.91 -19.41 0.39
C GLY A 359 -21.73 -18.12 0.24
N PHE A 360 -21.07 -17.02 -0.14
CA PHE A 360 -21.75 -15.76 -0.46
C PHE A 360 -22.70 -15.88 -1.66
N GLU A 361 -22.33 -16.60 -2.72
CA GLU A 361 -23.23 -16.81 -3.85
C GLU A 361 -24.47 -17.65 -3.47
N ARG A 362 -24.31 -18.63 -2.57
CA ARG A 362 -25.48 -19.34 -1.98
C ARG A 362 -26.37 -18.41 -1.16
N TRP A 363 -25.77 -17.50 -0.40
CA TRP A 363 -26.53 -16.47 0.32
C TRP A 363 -27.32 -15.57 -0.63
N ARG A 364 -26.71 -15.13 -1.75
CA ARG A 364 -27.40 -14.32 -2.77
C ARG A 364 -28.58 -15.05 -3.40
N ALA A 365 -28.43 -16.34 -3.67
CA ALA A 365 -29.51 -17.15 -4.23
C ALA A 365 -30.70 -17.28 -3.26
N ARG A 366 -30.44 -17.31 -1.94
CA ARG A 366 -31.48 -17.37 -0.91
C ARG A 366 -32.13 -16.01 -0.61
N HIS A 367 -31.40 -14.92 -0.82
CA HIS A 367 -31.85 -13.55 -0.51
C HIS A 367 -31.76 -12.62 -1.74
N PRO A 368 -32.45 -12.91 -2.85
CA PRO A 368 -32.27 -12.22 -4.13
C PRO A 368 -32.60 -10.73 -4.07
N GLU A 369 -33.63 -10.33 -3.31
CA GLU A 369 -34.05 -8.91 -3.18
C GLU A 369 -33.01 -8.07 -2.42
N ALA A 370 -32.47 -8.61 -1.33
CA ALA A 370 -31.39 -7.97 -0.59
C ALA A 370 -30.11 -7.92 -1.43
N ALA A 371 -29.78 -9.01 -2.12
CA ALA A 371 -28.61 -9.11 -2.98
C ALA A 371 -28.65 -8.11 -4.15
N ALA A 372 -29.83 -7.84 -4.72
CA ALA A 372 -30.00 -6.87 -5.81
C ALA A 372 -29.67 -5.42 -5.41
N ARG A 373 -29.67 -5.12 -4.10
CA ARG A 373 -29.34 -3.78 -3.56
C ARG A 373 -27.91 -3.66 -3.05
N LEU A 374 -27.15 -4.75 -3.03
CA LEU A 374 -25.75 -4.71 -2.62
C LEU A 374 -24.88 -4.04 -3.67
N ARG A 375 -23.96 -3.22 -3.20
CA ARG A 375 -22.85 -2.73 -4.01
C ARG A 375 -21.60 -3.57 -3.75
N PRO A 376 -20.59 -3.58 -4.65
CA PRO A 376 -19.36 -4.33 -4.41
C PRO A 376 -18.68 -3.99 -3.07
N GLU A 377 -18.74 -2.74 -2.61
CA GLU A 377 -18.20 -2.30 -1.33
C GLU A 377 -18.98 -2.79 -0.09
N ASP A 378 -20.20 -3.31 -0.27
CA ASP A 378 -21.00 -3.90 0.81
C ASP A 378 -20.57 -5.34 1.11
N VAL A 379 -19.81 -5.97 0.22
CA VAL A 379 -19.31 -7.34 0.37
C VAL A 379 -17.89 -7.30 0.93
N LEU A 380 -17.77 -7.62 2.22
CA LEU A 380 -16.50 -7.57 2.94
C LEU A 380 -15.89 -8.97 3.03
N VAL A 381 -14.81 -9.18 2.26
CA VAL A 381 -14.03 -10.43 2.30
C VAL A 381 -12.80 -10.21 3.18
N ASP A 382 -12.82 -10.81 4.37
CA ASP A 382 -11.79 -10.64 5.39
C ASP A 382 -10.92 -11.90 5.52
N ALA A 383 -9.61 -11.74 5.37
CA ALA A 383 -8.64 -12.75 5.80
C ALA A 383 -8.44 -12.63 7.31
N MET A 384 -8.74 -13.69 8.03
CA MET A 384 -8.68 -13.81 9.48
C MET A 384 -7.49 -14.67 9.87
N ARG A 385 -6.73 -14.26 10.88
CA ARG A 385 -5.64 -15.07 11.44
C ARG A 385 -6.22 -16.10 12.40
N GLY A 386 -6.01 -17.38 12.09
CA GLY A 386 -6.23 -18.48 13.02
C GLY A 386 -4.95 -18.91 13.75
N ARG A 387 -5.07 -19.97 14.54
CA ARG A 387 -4.00 -20.52 15.39
C ARG A 387 -2.87 -21.14 14.57
N TYR A 388 -3.21 -21.80 13.46
CA TYR A 388 -2.25 -22.48 12.59
C TYR A 388 -2.25 -21.94 11.15
N THR A 389 -3.36 -21.39 10.68
CA THR A 389 -3.50 -20.83 9.33
C THR A 389 -4.41 -19.61 9.29
N THR A 390 -4.43 -18.93 8.15
CA THR A 390 -5.45 -17.95 7.82
C THR A 390 -6.72 -18.62 7.31
N TRP A 391 -7.87 -18.04 7.62
CA TRP A 391 -9.17 -18.43 7.08
C TRP A 391 -9.90 -17.19 6.56
N THR A 392 -10.93 -17.35 5.74
CA THR A 392 -11.68 -16.27 5.11
C THR A 392 -13.09 -16.15 5.70
N ARG A 393 -13.52 -14.93 6.00
CA ARG A 393 -14.90 -14.60 6.37
C ARG A 393 -15.51 -13.64 5.36
N VAL A 394 -16.73 -13.91 4.92
CA VAL A 394 -17.52 -12.95 4.15
C VAL A 394 -18.59 -12.32 5.05
N ARG A 395 -18.63 -10.99 5.08
CA ARG A 395 -19.67 -10.20 5.73
C ARG A 395 -20.39 -9.35 4.69
N VAL A 396 -21.68 -9.12 4.87
CA VAL A 396 -22.50 -8.28 3.99
C VAL A 396 -23.04 -7.10 4.79
N ASN A 397 -22.80 -5.88 4.29
CA ASN A 397 -23.37 -4.67 4.86
C ASN A 397 -24.71 -4.33 4.18
N LEU A 398 -25.81 -4.49 4.91
CA LEU A 398 -27.15 -4.27 4.41
C LEU A 398 -27.56 -2.77 4.44
N ARG A 399 -26.60 -1.85 4.35
CA ARG A 399 -26.85 -0.39 4.46
C ARG A 399 -27.78 0.13 3.36
N ASN A 400 -27.74 -0.52 2.19
CA ASN A 400 -28.58 -0.20 1.03
C ASN A 400 -29.89 -1.00 1.01
N VAL A 401 -30.13 -1.87 1.98
CA VAL A 401 -31.37 -2.66 2.12
C VAL A 401 -32.27 -1.98 3.16
N PRO A 402 -33.53 -1.62 2.80
CA PRO A 402 -34.52 -1.11 3.73
C PRO A 402 -34.69 -2.04 4.93
N GLU A 403 -34.82 -1.48 6.13
CA GLU A 403 -34.83 -2.26 7.37
C GLU A 403 -35.87 -3.40 7.41
N PRO A 404 -37.12 -3.22 6.92
CA PRO A 404 -38.12 -4.30 6.87
C PRO A 404 -37.76 -5.44 5.91
N GLU A 405 -36.86 -5.18 4.96
CA GLU A 405 -36.47 -6.12 3.89
C GLU A 405 -35.10 -6.76 4.17
N ARG A 406 -34.49 -6.47 5.32
CA ARG A 406 -33.21 -7.07 5.70
C ARG A 406 -33.42 -8.53 6.09
N PRO A 407 -32.65 -9.47 5.52
CA PRO A 407 -32.68 -10.86 5.95
C PRO A 407 -32.42 -10.99 7.45
N ALA A 408 -33.13 -11.91 8.10
CA ALA A 408 -32.85 -12.28 9.48
C ALA A 408 -31.43 -12.86 9.59
N PRO A 409 -30.73 -12.67 10.72
CA PRO A 409 -29.44 -13.32 10.95
C PRO A 409 -29.57 -14.84 10.86
N GLU A 410 -28.70 -15.45 10.06
CA GLU A 410 -28.64 -16.89 9.83
C GLU A 410 -27.21 -17.41 10.06
N ALA A 411 -27.07 -18.73 10.20
CA ALA A 411 -25.75 -19.35 10.32
C ALA A 411 -24.94 -19.14 9.03
N PRO A 412 -23.62 -18.85 9.12
CA PRO A 412 -22.76 -18.81 7.95
C PRO A 412 -22.80 -20.14 7.20
N ASP A 413 -22.71 -20.10 5.88
CA ASP A 413 -22.59 -21.31 5.07
C ASP A 413 -21.51 -21.10 4.00
N PRO A 414 -20.34 -21.77 4.09
CA PRO A 414 -19.96 -22.70 5.16
C PRO A 414 -19.72 -21.97 6.49
N ASP A 415 -19.81 -22.67 7.63
CA ASP A 415 -19.40 -22.16 8.94
C ASP A 415 -18.13 -22.88 9.41
N PHE A 416 -17.00 -22.51 8.79
CA PHE A 416 -15.69 -23.00 9.20
C PHE A 416 -15.42 -22.65 10.67
N ASP A 417 -15.32 -23.69 11.50
CA ASP A 417 -14.85 -23.61 12.87
C ASP A 417 -13.36 -23.96 12.95
N GLN A 418 -12.57 -22.96 13.29
CA GLN A 418 -11.13 -23.08 13.43
C GLN A 418 -10.70 -23.95 14.63
N ALA A 419 -11.60 -24.22 15.58
CA ALA A 419 -11.34 -25.14 16.70
C ALA A 419 -11.40 -26.62 16.28
N LEU A 420 -12.08 -26.92 15.17
CA LEU A 420 -12.31 -28.27 14.65
C LEU A 420 -11.40 -28.63 13.47
N TRP A 421 -10.56 -27.70 13.01
CA TRP A 421 -9.77 -27.84 11.78
C TRP A 421 -8.39 -28.48 12.01
N ASP A 422 -8.11 -29.59 11.30
CA ASP A 422 -6.82 -30.30 11.32
C ASP A 422 -5.92 -29.83 10.14
N PRO A 423 -4.66 -29.41 10.39
CA PRO A 423 -3.71 -29.07 9.33
C PRO A 423 -3.49 -30.17 8.28
N ARG A 424 -3.81 -31.43 8.57
CA ARG A 424 -3.69 -32.57 7.64
C ARG A 424 -4.79 -32.60 6.57
N ASP A 425 -5.89 -31.89 6.78
CA ASP A 425 -6.98 -31.74 5.80
C ASP A 425 -6.62 -30.77 4.67
N ALA A 426 -5.43 -30.17 4.72
CA ALA A 426 -4.91 -29.26 3.69
C ALA A 426 -4.21 -29.98 2.52
N ARG A 427 -4.13 -31.32 2.52
CA ARG A 427 -3.48 -32.11 1.46
C ARG A 427 -4.38 -32.39 0.27
#